data_AF-A0A522CYF5-F1
#
_entry.id   AF-A0A522CYF5-F1
#
_cell.length_a   1.000
_cell.length_b   1.000
_cell.length_c   1.000
_cell.angle_alpha   90.00
_cell.angle_beta   90.00
_cell.angle_gamma   90.00
#
_symmetry.space_group_name_H-M   'P 1'
#
loop_
_entity.id
_entity.type
_entity.pdbx_description
1 polymer ?
#
loop_
_entity_poly.entity_id
_entity_poly.type
_entity_poly.pdbx_seq_one_letter_code
_entity_poly.pdbx_strand_id
1 'polypeptide(L)'
;MLWRQIYPGLPLFHAVTADYLRYDITVTTAQHVAESADRVRSLVDKTWIHARLAPSRERPPLSAQAVHDVAEEFLRILGLLPVGVGREDWAAVAAGVGLLRQQLQALMILEQRPVSPPGALALTRLLPPEDLALLAQVAAPPATREGGISGSLALAKAFLPRARRLASQAGASWPQELETAVRDHLARELAVDLPG
;
A
#
# COMPACT_ATOMS: atom_id res chain seq x y z
N MET A 1 -30.46 9.83 -5.30
CA MET A 1 -29.08 9.97 -5.83
C MET A 1 -28.22 10.50 -4.68
N LEU A 2 -27.20 9.77 -4.25
CA LEU A 2 -26.33 10.15 -3.12
C LEU A 2 -25.04 10.76 -3.67
N TRP A 3 -24.76 12.02 -3.33
CA TRP A 3 -23.59 12.77 -3.80
C TRP A 3 -22.43 12.72 -2.80
N ARG A 4 -21.20 12.48 -3.25
CA ARG A 4 -19.99 12.57 -2.41
C ARG A 4 -18.81 13.09 -3.23
N GLN A 5 -18.16 14.16 -2.77
CA GLN A 5 -16.92 14.71 -3.35
C GLN A 5 -15.71 14.17 -2.58
N ILE A 6 -14.75 13.54 -3.26
CA ILE A 6 -13.64 12.79 -2.62
C ILE A 6 -12.24 13.33 -2.99
N TYR A 7 -12.09 14.18 -4.01
CA TYR A 7 -10.77 14.60 -4.52
C TYR A 7 -10.53 16.12 -4.43
N PRO A 8 -9.36 16.59 -3.93
CA PRO A 8 -9.03 18.01 -3.98
C PRO A 8 -8.66 18.42 -5.42
N GLY A 9 -9.13 19.59 -5.83
CA GLY A 9 -8.69 20.30 -7.05
C GLY A 9 -9.65 20.23 -8.25
N LEU A 10 -10.44 19.17 -8.41
CA LEU A 10 -11.46 19.07 -9.47
C LEU A 10 -12.72 18.35 -8.98
N PRO A 11 -13.92 18.75 -9.45
CA PRO A 11 -15.15 18.03 -9.13
C PRO A 11 -15.10 16.59 -9.66
N LEU A 12 -15.04 15.63 -8.74
CA LEU A 12 -15.16 14.20 -9.01
C LEU A 12 -16.58 13.74 -8.77
N PHE A 13 -17.18 13.18 -9.81
CA PHE A 13 -18.55 12.71 -9.86
C PHE A 13 -18.59 11.18 -9.86
N HIS A 14 -19.17 10.58 -8.82
CA HIS A 14 -19.36 9.14 -8.75
C HIS A 14 -20.78 8.76 -9.15
N ALA A 15 -20.92 7.83 -10.10
CA ALA A 15 -22.19 7.25 -10.47
C ALA A 15 -22.11 5.72 -10.43
N VAL A 16 -23.15 5.09 -9.89
CA VAL A 16 -23.33 3.64 -9.92
C VAL A 16 -24.70 3.37 -10.53
N THR A 17 -24.74 2.58 -11.60
CA THR A 17 -25.98 2.22 -12.30
C THR A 17 -26.70 1.06 -11.60
N ALA A 18 -27.93 0.76 -12.01
CA ALA A 18 -28.72 -0.34 -11.44
C ALA A 18 -28.10 -1.73 -11.70
N ASP A 19 -27.35 -1.88 -12.80
CA ASP A 19 -26.53 -3.05 -13.14
C ASP A 19 -25.11 -2.99 -12.53
N TYR A 20 -24.88 -2.08 -11.59
CA TYR A 20 -23.65 -1.96 -10.80
C TYR A 20 -22.39 -1.57 -11.60
N LEU A 21 -22.57 -0.87 -12.73
CA LEU A 21 -21.45 -0.20 -13.41
C LEU A 21 -21.08 1.05 -12.63
N ARG A 22 -19.79 1.19 -12.32
CA ARG A 22 -19.24 2.36 -11.64
C ARG A 22 -18.55 3.29 -12.63
N TYR A 23 -18.97 4.55 -12.63
CA TYR A 23 -18.34 5.63 -13.37
C TYR A 23 -17.78 6.67 -12.39
N ASP A 24 -16.50 6.99 -12.59
CA ASP A 24 -15.83 8.10 -11.91
C ASP A 24 -15.56 9.16 -12.99
N ILE A 25 -16.29 10.28 -12.93
CA ILE A 25 -16.31 11.33 -13.96
C ILE A 25 -15.70 12.59 -13.36
N THR A 26 -14.72 13.18 -14.02
CA THR A 26 -14.18 14.50 -13.64
C THR A 26 -14.59 15.51 -14.70
N VAL A 27 -15.16 16.64 -14.28
CA VAL A 27 -15.46 17.77 -15.17
C VAL A 27 -14.45 18.87 -14.93
N THR A 28 -13.74 19.27 -15.97
CA THR A 28 -12.63 20.22 -15.88
C THR A 28 -12.48 21.04 -17.17
N THR A 29 -11.61 22.04 -17.15
CA THR A 29 -11.21 22.79 -18.34
C THR A 29 -9.91 22.23 -18.91
N ALA A 30 -9.61 22.53 -20.18
CA ALA A 30 -8.42 22.03 -20.87
C ALA A 30 -7.11 22.33 -20.11
N GLN A 31 -7.01 23.48 -19.45
CA GLN A 31 -5.82 23.90 -18.68
C GLN A 31 -5.58 23.08 -17.41
N HIS A 32 -6.62 22.39 -16.92
CA HIS A 32 -6.59 21.64 -15.67
C HIS A 32 -6.59 20.12 -15.90
N VAL A 33 -6.39 19.66 -17.15
CA VAL A 33 -6.17 18.24 -17.44
C VAL A 33 -4.73 17.88 -17.05
N ALA A 34 -4.58 17.15 -15.95
CA ALA A 34 -3.28 16.77 -15.38
C ALA A 34 -2.77 15.37 -15.83
N GLU A 35 -3.35 14.80 -16.88
CA GLU A 35 -3.00 13.47 -17.42
C GLU A 35 -2.12 13.57 -18.67
N SER A 36 -1.46 12.46 -19.01
CA SER A 36 -0.68 12.30 -20.24
C SER A 36 -1.43 11.55 -21.34
N ALA A 37 -1.04 11.80 -22.59
CA ALA A 37 -1.69 11.27 -23.77
C ALA A 37 -1.74 9.73 -23.82
N ASP A 38 -0.72 9.05 -23.28
CA ASP A 38 -0.63 7.58 -23.18
C ASP A 38 -1.57 6.96 -22.13
N ARG A 39 -2.11 7.77 -21.21
CA ARG A 39 -2.99 7.32 -20.12
C ARG A 39 -4.46 7.62 -20.37
N VAL A 40 -4.78 8.45 -21.36
CA VAL A 40 -6.16 8.80 -21.70
C VAL A 40 -6.45 8.49 -23.17
N ARG A 41 -7.63 7.93 -23.41
CA ARG A 41 -8.16 7.74 -24.76
C ARG A 41 -9.18 8.83 -25.04
N SER A 42 -8.93 9.62 -26.08
CA SER A 42 -9.94 10.56 -26.57
C SER A 42 -11.11 9.79 -27.19
N LEU A 43 -12.32 10.09 -26.74
CA LEU A 43 -13.57 9.62 -27.35
C LEU A 43 -14.17 10.69 -28.28
N VAL A 44 -14.07 11.96 -27.88
CA VAL A 44 -14.50 13.14 -28.65
C VAL A 44 -13.51 14.27 -28.37
N ASP A 45 -12.89 14.82 -29.42
CA ASP A 45 -11.94 15.94 -29.27
C ASP A 45 -12.10 16.97 -30.41
N LYS A 46 -13.01 17.91 -30.20
CA LYS A 46 -13.32 18.96 -31.18
C LYS A 46 -12.25 20.05 -31.28
N THR A 47 -11.40 20.16 -30.26
CA THR A 47 -10.43 21.26 -30.10
C THR A 47 -8.99 20.76 -30.01
N TRP A 48 -8.76 19.48 -30.37
CA TRP A 48 -7.44 18.84 -30.40
C TRP A 48 -6.68 18.95 -29.05
N ILE A 49 -7.39 18.83 -27.92
CA ILE A 49 -6.79 18.88 -26.58
C ILE A 49 -5.85 17.71 -26.37
N HIS A 50 -6.17 16.52 -26.87
CA HIS A 50 -5.35 15.32 -26.65
C HIS A 50 -3.92 15.49 -27.22
N ALA A 51 -3.80 16.09 -28.41
CA ALA A 51 -2.51 16.38 -29.04
C ALA A 51 -1.65 17.40 -28.28
N ARG A 52 -2.24 18.12 -27.31
CA ARG A 52 -1.57 19.12 -26.47
C ARG A 52 -1.17 18.57 -25.09
N LEU A 53 -1.58 17.35 -24.75
CA LEU A 53 -1.16 16.70 -23.51
C LEU A 53 0.31 16.30 -23.60
N ALA A 54 0.98 16.23 -22.45
CA ALA A 54 2.30 15.62 -22.39
C ALA A 54 2.21 14.17 -22.90
N PRO A 55 3.18 13.70 -23.70
CA PRO A 55 3.11 12.36 -24.29
C PRO A 55 3.08 11.25 -23.23
N SER A 56 3.82 11.44 -22.14
CA SER A 56 3.86 10.56 -20.98
C SER A 56 4.20 11.36 -19.72
N ARG A 57 4.02 10.73 -18.55
CA ARG A 57 4.50 11.24 -17.26
C ARG A 57 5.65 10.38 -16.77
N GLU A 58 6.69 11.05 -16.28
CA GLU A 58 7.78 10.36 -15.62
C GLU A 58 7.31 9.76 -14.29
N ARG A 59 7.86 8.60 -13.95
CA ARG A 59 7.63 8.01 -12.62
C ARG A 59 8.25 8.94 -11.58
N PRO A 60 7.53 9.28 -10.49
CA PRO A 60 8.10 10.09 -9.43
C PRO A 60 9.34 9.41 -8.83
N PRO A 61 10.26 10.18 -8.23
CA PRO A 61 11.34 9.59 -7.43
C PRO A 61 10.76 8.78 -6.27
N LEU A 62 11.53 7.81 -5.78
CA LEU A 62 11.16 7.07 -4.59
C LEU A 62 11.17 8.03 -3.39
N SER A 63 10.05 8.15 -2.68
CA SER A 63 9.94 9.06 -1.54
C SER A 63 10.59 8.45 -0.30
N ALA A 64 11.68 9.07 0.17
CA ALA A 64 12.37 8.67 1.40
C ALA A 64 11.43 8.67 2.61
N GLN A 65 10.60 9.72 2.74
CA GLN A 65 9.64 9.84 3.82
C GLN A 65 8.60 8.72 3.78
N ALA A 66 8.03 8.42 2.61
CA ALA A 66 7.00 7.38 2.51
C ALA A 66 7.56 5.99 2.83
N VAL A 67 8.82 5.72 2.46
CA VAL A 67 9.50 4.47 2.83
C VAL A 67 9.73 4.40 4.34
N HIS A 68 10.15 5.50 4.97
CA HIS A 68 10.33 5.58 6.42
C HIS A 68 9.00 5.34 7.15
N ASP A 69 7.93 6.05 6.78
CA ASP A 69 6.62 5.97 7.44
C ASP A 69 6.04 4.55 7.38
N VAL A 70 6.15 3.89 6.22
CA VAL A 70 5.67 2.51 6.03
C VAL A 70 6.51 1.53 6.86
N ALA A 71 7.82 1.73 6.96
CA ALA A 71 8.70 0.89 7.78
C ALA A 71 8.43 1.07 9.28
N GLU A 72 8.28 2.31 9.74
CA GLU A 72 7.96 2.64 11.12
C GLU A 72 6.62 2.05 11.54
N GLU A 73 5.57 2.23 10.73
CA GLU A 73 4.24 1.71 11.03
C GLU A 73 4.21 0.17 11.02
N PHE A 74 4.92 -0.49 10.10
CA PHE A 74 5.06 -1.94 10.10
C PHE A 74 5.67 -2.44 11.42
N LEU A 75 6.78 -1.83 11.85
CA LEU A 75 7.45 -2.19 13.11
C LEU A 75 6.57 -1.91 14.32
N ARG A 76 5.85 -0.78 14.34
CA ARG A 76 4.91 -0.44 15.41
C ARG A 76 3.80 -1.48 15.55
N ILE A 77 3.19 -1.91 14.44
CA ILE A 77 2.15 -2.96 14.45
C ILE A 77 2.74 -4.29 14.93
N LEU A 78 3.91 -4.66 14.41
CA LEU A 78 4.59 -5.91 14.76
C LEU A 78 4.94 -5.97 16.26
N GLY A 79 5.35 -4.84 16.83
CA GLY A 79 5.61 -4.70 18.26
C GLY A 79 4.38 -4.87 19.16
N LEU A 80 3.15 -4.81 18.62
CA LEU A 80 1.92 -5.08 19.38
C LEU A 80 1.55 -6.56 19.42
N LEU A 81 2.23 -7.42 18.67
CA LEU A 81 1.94 -8.86 18.62
C LEU A 81 1.97 -9.51 20.02
N PRO A 82 2.98 -9.28 20.87
CA PRO A 82 2.98 -9.86 22.22
C PRO A 82 1.79 -9.43 23.08
N VAL A 83 1.33 -8.18 22.92
CA VAL A 83 0.16 -7.66 23.66
C VAL A 83 -1.11 -8.41 23.26
N GLY A 84 -1.33 -8.59 21.95
CA GLY A 84 -2.48 -9.35 21.46
C GLY A 84 -2.44 -10.81 21.89
N VAL A 85 -1.27 -11.45 21.82
CA VAL A 85 -1.07 -12.84 22.25
C VAL A 85 -1.27 -13.00 23.76
N GLY A 86 -0.71 -12.12 24.58
CA GLY A 86 -0.83 -12.18 26.04
C GLY A 86 -2.24 -11.93 26.55
N ARG A 87 -3.08 -11.24 25.76
CA ARG A 87 -4.51 -11.05 26.04
C ARG A 87 -5.41 -12.16 25.50
N GLU A 88 -4.84 -13.10 24.76
CA GLU A 88 -5.58 -14.12 24.01
C GLU A 88 -6.64 -13.52 23.07
N ASP A 89 -6.44 -12.28 22.62
CA ASP A 89 -7.34 -11.59 21.70
C ASP A 89 -7.00 -11.98 20.27
N TRP A 90 -7.40 -13.18 19.88
CA TRP A 90 -7.04 -13.76 18.59
C TRP A 90 -7.66 -13.01 17.40
N ALA A 91 -8.79 -12.33 17.63
CA ALA A 91 -9.40 -11.46 16.63
C ALA A 91 -8.52 -10.23 16.37
N ALA A 92 -8.03 -9.57 17.43
CA ALA A 92 -7.09 -8.46 17.30
C ALA A 92 -5.75 -8.90 16.69
N VAL A 93 -5.24 -10.07 17.07
CA VAL A 93 -4.02 -10.64 16.49
C VAL A 93 -4.19 -10.89 14.97
N ALA A 94 -5.30 -11.51 14.55
CA ALA A 94 -5.60 -11.73 13.13
C ALA A 94 -5.76 -10.41 12.37
N ALA A 95 -6.40 -9.39 12.97
CA ALA A 95 -6.48 -8.05 12.41
C ALA A 95 -5.09 -7.40 12.25
N GLY A 96 -4.20 -7.60 13.24
CA GLY A 96 -2.81 -7.15 13.19
C GLY A 96 -2.04 -7.74 12.00
N VAL A 97 -2.22 -9.03 11.70
CA VAL A 97 -1.64 -9.64 10.48
C VAL A 97 -2.18 -8.97 9.22
N GLY A 98 -3.48 -8.65 9.18
CA GLY A 98 -4.09 -7.88 8.09
C GLY A 98 -3.44 -6.51 7.89
N LEU A 99 -3.15 -5.79 8.98
CA LEU A 99 -2.46 -4.49 8.94
C LEU A 99 -1.01 -4.63 8.46
N LEU A 100 -0.26 -5.62 8.95
CA LEU A 100 1.10 -5.90 8.46
C LEU A 100 1.10 -6.20 6.95
N ARG A 101 0.10 -6.94 6.47
CA ARG A 101 -0.06 -7.23 5.03
C ARG A 101 -0.35 -5.96 4.24
N GLN A 102 -1.15 -5.04 4.78
CA GLN A 102 -1.41 -3.74 4.16
C GLN A 102 -0.13 -2.90 4.04
N GLN A 103 0.75 -2.92 5.05
CA GLN A 103 2.04 -2.23 4.98
C GLN A 103 2.98 -2.87 3.95
N LEU A 104 3.03 -4.21 3.85
CA LEU A 104 3.77 -4.88 2.77
C LEU A 104 3.26 -4.48 1.39
N GLN A 105 1.94 -4.44 1.21
CA GLN A 105 1.32 -3.99 -0.03
C GLN A 105 1.65 -2.51 -0.34
N ALA A 106 1.63 -1.63 0.67
CA ALA A 106 2.00 -0.23 0.52
C ALA A 106 3.46 -0.09 0.07
N LEU A 107 4.38 -0.87 0.66
CA LEU A 107 5.78 -0.90 0.26
C LEU A 107 5.98 -1.38 -1.19
N MET A 108 5.27 -2.43 -1.60
CA MET A 108 5.29 -2.92 -2.99
C MET A 108 4.77 -1.86 -3.97
N ILE A 109 3.72 -1.12 -3.61
CA ILE A 109 3.21 -0.01 -4.43
C ILE A 109 4.24 1.12 -4.53
N LEU A 110 4.90 1.48 -3.43
CA LEU A 110 5.97 2.48 -3.42
C LEU A 110 7.12 2.09 -4.36
N GLU A 111 7.49 0.81 -4.39
CA GLU A 111 8.52 0.28 -5.29
C GLU A 111 8.16 0.47 -6.77
N GLN A 112 6.87 0.33 -7.12
CA GLN A 112 6.39 0.54 -8.50
C GLN A 112 6.37 2.02 -8.93
N ARG A 113 6.37 2.96 -7.97
CA ARG A 113 6.35 4.42 -8.20
C ARG A 113 5.29 4.82 -9.23
N PRO A 114 4.00 4.50 -9.00
CA PRO A 114 2.96 4.83 -9.95
C PRO A 114 2.84 6.35 -10.08
N VAL A 115 2.65 6.83 -11.30
CA VAL A 115 2.50 8.26 -11.62
C VAL A 115 1.25 8.90 -10.99
N SER A 116 0.31 8.07 -10.53
CA SER A 116 -0.90 8.46 -9.82
C SER A 116 -1.20 7.42 -8.75
N PRO A 117 -1.83 7.79 -7.61
CA PRO A 117 -2.27 6.83 -6.62
C PRO A 117 -3.13 5.74 -7.26
N PRO A 118 -2.81 4.44 -7.07
CA PRO A 118 -3.60 3.38 -7.66
C PRO A 118 -4.95 3.27 -6.95
N GLY A 119 -6.00 2.97 -7.71
CA GLY A 119 -7.27 2.57 -7.13
C GLY A 119 -7.14 1.26 -6.36
N ALA A 120 -7.99 1.04 -5.36
CA ALA A 120 -7.95 -0.16 -4.51
C ALA A 120 -8.04 -1.49 -5.29
N LEU A 121 -8.67 -1.48 -6.48
CA LEU A 121 -8.83 -2.65 -7.36
C LEU A 121 -7.77 -2.75 -8.46
N ALA A 122 -6.75 -1.88 -8.46
CA ALA A 122 -5.73 -1.83 -9.51
C ALA A 122 -4.50 -2.70 -9.23
N LEU A 123 -4.45 -3.40 -8.09
CA LEU A 123 -3.26 -4.15 -7.65
C LEU A 123 -2.76 -5.15 -8.70
N THR A 124 -3.65 -5.86 -9.38
CA THR A 124 -3.28 -6.86 -10.41
C THR A 124 -2.66 -6.26 -11.67
N ARG A 125 -2.90 -4.97 -11.93
CA ARG A 125 -2.29 -4.24 -13.05
C ARG A 125 -1.00 -3.53 -12.67
N LEU A 126 -0.79 -3.35 -11.37
CA LEU A 126 0.32 -2.57 -10.83
C LEU A 126 1.46 -3.47 -10.36
N LEU A 127 1.15 -4.53 -9.62
CA LEU A 127 2.15 -5.38 -8.97
C LEU A 127 2.57 -6.54 -9.89
N PRO A 128 3.87 -6.92 -9.85
CA PRO A 128 4.34 -8.13 -10.49
C PRO A 128 3.62 -9.40 -10.00
N PRO A 129 3.52 -10.47 -10.83
CA PRO A 129 2.86 -11.72 -10.45
C PRO A 129 3.41 -12.34 -9.16
N GLU A 130 4.71 -12.25 -8.91
CA GLU A 130 5.37 -12.76 -7.71
C GLU A 130 4.94 -12.04 -6.44
N ASP A 131 4.70 -10.72 -6.52
CA ASP A 131 4.23 -9.91 -5.40
C ASP A 131 2.75 -10.21 -5.09
N LEU A 132 1.94 -10.41 -6.13
CA LEU A 132 0.55 -10.85 -6.00
C LEU A 132 0.46 -12.25 -5.37
N ALA A 133 1.32 -13.18 -5.80
CA ALA A 133 1.38 -14.52 -5.24
C ALA A 133 1.78 -14.51 -3.76
N LEU A 134 2.77 -13.68 -3.39
CA LEU A 134 3.18 -13.49 -2.01
C LEU A 134 2.04 -12.92 -1.14
N LEU A 135 1.33 -11.89 -1.63
CA LEU A 135 0.18 -11.31 -0.92
C LEU A 135 -1.00 -12.28 -0.77
N ALA A 136 -1.15 -13.25 -1.68
CA ALA A 136 -2.17 -14.29 -1.61
C ALA A 136 -1.83 -15.37 -0.59
N GLN A 137 -0.55 -15.73 -0.44
CA GLN A 137 -0.09 -16.74 0.52
C GLN A 137 -0.32 -16.34 1.98
N VAL A 138 -0.32 -15.02 2.27
CA VAL A 138 -0.41 -14.51 3.65
C VAL A 138 -1.79 -13.88 3.96
N ALA A 139 -2.80 -14.14 3.12
CA ALA A 139 -4.02 -13.33 3.09
C ALA A 139 -4.92 -13.41 4.33
N ALA A 140 -4.92 -14.52 5.08
CA ALA A 140 -5.77 -14.68 6.25
C ALA A 140 -5.36 -15.91 7.09
N PRO A 141 -4.42 -15.79 8.04
CA PRO A 141 -4.23 -16.87 8.99
C PRO A 141 -5.49 -17.04 9.86
N PRO A 142 -5.76 -18.26 10.36
CA PRO A 142 -6.76 -18.47 11.40
C PRO A 142 -6.53 -17.52 12.59
N ALA A 143 -7.62 -17.08 13.22
CA ALA A 143 -7.57 -16.34 14.48
C ALA A 143 -7.16 -17.28 15.63
N THR A 144 -5.90 -17.68 15.62
CA THR A 144 -5.26 -18.52 16.63
C THR A 144 -3.89 -17.95 16.98
N ARG A 145 -3.31 -18.41 18.08
CA ARG A 145 -1.96 -18.02 18.50
C ARG A 145 -0.93 -18.33 17.41
N GLU A 146 -0.92 -19.56 16.91
CA GLU A 146 0.04 -20.02 15.90
C GLU A 146 -0.16 -19.28 14.58
N GLY A 147 -1.42 -19.08 14.15
CA GLY A 147 -1.74 -18.36 12.92
C GLY A 147 -1.28 -16.91 12.98
N GLY A 148 -1.52 -16.24 14.10
CA GLY A 148 -1.09 -14.87 14.36
C GLY A 148 0.42 -14.69 14.35
N ILE A 149 1.15 -15.52 15.10
CA ILE A 149 2.61 -15.45 15.19
C ILE A 149 3.25 -15.82 13.85
N SER A 150 2.89 -16.97 13.28
CA SER A 150 3.48 -17.42 12.02
C SER A 150 3.17 -16.48 10.85
N GLY A 151 1.95 -15.95 10.77
CA GLY A 151 1.55 -14.96 9.77
C GLY A 151 2.34 -13.65 9.90
N SER A 152 2.52 -13.16 11.13
CA SER A 152 3.32 -11.94 11.39
C SER A 152 4.79 -12.12 11.00
N LEU A 153 5.40 -13.26 11.36
CA LEU A 153 6.78 -13.57 11.04
C LEU A 153 7.00 -13.79 9.53
N ALA A 154 6.05 -14.42 8.84
CA ALA A 154 6.08 -14.59 7.39
C ALA A 154 6.06 -13.21 6.68
N LEU A 155 5.23 -12.28 7.15
CA LEU A 155 5.22 -10.91 6.63
C LEU A 155 6.51 -10.17 6.94
N ALA A 156 7.04 -10.29 8.16
CA ALA A 156 8.33 -9.67 8.52
C ALA A 156 9.47 -10.16 7.63
N LYS A 157 9.51 -11.47 7.32
CA LYS A 157 10.47 -12.08 6.40
C LYS A 157 10.42 -11.50 4.99
N ALA A 158 9.22 -11.20 4.50
CA ALA A 158 9.01 -10.59 3.19
C ALA A 158 9.30 -9.08 3.21
N PHE A 159 8.93 -8.41 4.30
CA PHE A 159 8.95 -6.96 4.41
C PHE A 159 10.33 -6.40 4.69
N LEU A 160 11.02 -6.89 5.74
CA LEU A 160 12.23 -6.24 6.26
C LEU A 160 13.36 -6.13 5.22
N PRO A 161 13.74 -7.19 4.48
CA PRO A 161 14.80 -7.08 3.47
C PRO A 161 14.43 -6.12 2.33
N ARG A 162 13.14 -6.10 1.94
CA ARG A 162 12.63 -5.20 0.90
C ARG A 162 12.63 -3.75 1.37
N ALA A 163 12.16 -3.50 2.59
CA ALA A 163 12.06 -2.16 3.16
C ALA A 163 13.45 -1.54 3.34
N ARG A 164 14.43 -2.31 3.84
CA ARG A 164 15.82 -1.86 3.96
C ARG A 164 16.44 -1.51 2.61
N ARG A 165 16.23 -2.33 1.60
CA ARG A 165 16.69 -2.05 0.23
C ARG A 165 16.10 -0.74 -0.29
N LEU A 166 14.80 -0.54 -0.14
CA LEU A 166 14.12 0.67 -0.60
C LEU A 166 14.56 1.90 0.20
N ALA A 167 14.78 1.76 1.52
CA ALA A 167 15.28 2.85 2.35
C ALA A 167 16.67 3.31 1.89
N SER A 168 17.57 2.36 1.62
CA SER A 168 18.89 2.66 1.05
C SER A 168 18.81 3.34 -0.31
N GLN A 169 17.96 2.83 -1.21
CA GLN A 169 17.76 3.43 -2.55
C GLN A 169 17.16 4.83 -2.50
N ALA A 170 16.27 5.09 -1.54
CA ALA A 170 15.62 6.39 -1.36
C ALA A 170 16.46 7.40 -0.56
N GLY A 171 17.51 6.95 0.12
CA GLY A 171 18.21 7.74 1.13
C GLY A 171 17.36 8.01 2.38
N ALA A 172 16.42 7.12 2.71
CA ALA A 172 15.59 7.22 3.90
C ALA A 172 16.38 6.82 5.16
N SER A 173 16.11 7.51 6.27
CA SER A 173 16.55 7.04 7.59
C SER A 173 15.81 5.76 7.95
N TRP A 174 16.55 4.76 8.45
CA TRP A 174 15.94 3.54 8.96
C TRP A 174 15.57 3.72 10.45
N PRO A 175 14.37 3.35 10.91
CA PRO A 175 13.95 3.44 12.31
C PRO A 175 14.63 2.37 13.18
N GLN A 176 15.95 2.48 13.32
CA GLN A 176 16.81 1.45 13.92
C GLN A 176 16.48 1.20 15.40
N GLU A 177 16.23 2.26 16.18
CA GLU A 177 15.91 2.15 17.61
C GLU A 177 14.59 1.39 17.83
N LEU A 178 13.57 1.70 17.01
CA LEU A 178 12.28 1.01 17.05
C LEU A 178 12.43 -0.46 16.67
N GLU A 179 13.19 -0.78 15.61
CA GLU A 179 13.40 -2.17 15.22
C GLU A 179 14.10 -2.97 16.33
N THR A 180 15.15 -2.42 16.94
CA THR A 180 15.84 -3.06 18.07
C THR A 180 14.86 -3.31 19.22
N ALA A 181 14.06 -2.31 19.60
CA ALA A 181 13.07 -2.46 20.66
C ALA A 181 12.00 -3.54 20.34
N VAL A 182 11.54 -3.61 19.08
CA VAL A 182 10.59 -4.64 18.63
C VAL A 182 11.22 -6.02 18.67
N ARG A 183 12.46 -6.19 18.21
CA ARG A 183 13.21 -7.46 18.27
C ARG A 183 13.34 -7.94 19.72
N ASP A 184 13.80 -7.07 20.61
CA ASP A 184 13.99 -7.40 22.03
C ASP A 184 12.66 -7.75 22.70
N HIS A 185 11.57 -7.03 22.37
CA HIS A 185 10.25 -7.29 22.91
C HIS A 185 9.70 -8.66 22.45
N LEU A 186 9.81 -8.96 21.15
CA LEU A 186 9.36 -10.25 20.60
C LEU A 186 10.16 -11.42 21.16
N ALA A 187 11.48 -11.28 21.26
CA ALA A 187 12.35 -12.30 21.84
C ALA A 187 12.00 -12.58 23.30
N ARG A 188 11.78 -11.53 24.10
CA ARG A 188 11.44 -11.65 25.52
C ARG A 188 10.07 -12.27 25.76
N GLU A 189 9.03 -11.78 25.07
CA GLU A 189 7.64 -12.16 25.39
C GLU A 189 7.16 -13.40 24.66
N LEU A 190 7.69 -13.67 23.46
CA LEU A 190 7.20 -14.75 22.59
C LEU A 190 8.26 -15.79 22.25
N ALA A 191 9.53 -15.58 22.66
CA ALA A 191 10.67 -16.43 22.29
C ALA A 191 10.81 -16.60 20.76
N VAL A 192 10.53 -15.53 20.01
CA VAL A 192 10.67 -15.50 18.55
C VAL A 192 11.70 -14.46 18.14
N ASP A 193 12.48 -14.79 17.12
CA ASP A 193 13.43 -13.87 16.50
C ASP A 193 12.94 -13.41 15.14
N LEU A 194 13.22 -12.16 14.80
CA LEU A 194 12.87 -11.60 13.50
C LEU A 194 13.92 -11.97 12.46
N PRO A 195 13.51 -12.32 11.23
CA PRO A 195 14.45 -12.55 10.14
C PRO A 195 15.30 -11.29 9.89
N GLY A 196 16.56 -11.51 9.53
CA GLY A 196 17.57 -10.47 9.26
C GLY A 196 17.22 -9.60 8.06
#